data_AF-A0A0Q4EJQ7-F1
#
_entry.id   AF-A0A0Q4EJQ7-F1
#
_cell.length_a   1.000
_cell.length_b   1.000
_cell.length_c   1.000
_cell.angle_alpha   90.00
_cell.angle_beta   90.00
_cell.angle_gamma   90.00
#
_symmetry.space_group_name_H-M   'P 1'
#
loop_
_entity.id
_entity.type
_entity.pdbx_description
1 polymer ?
#
loop_
_entity_poly.entity_id
_entity_poly.type
_entity_poly.pdbx_seq_one_letter_code
_entity_poly.pdbx_strand_id
1 'polypeptide(L)'
;MGTVREIQRWNCDIQQVDGFSASKSELRRFKSMDAMVERNSQPMITPVTQEKLEENLRWDEIRIISREDHDYFSTWEWDGRVFLINSGGSHHFAAAKYIAKRIGVNVPLTGRYKVYGINQVALASLRRDFDMFVFSWHCKQQMDFHRAMQRFEATYYWKDLPRPYTDQAAIFLPKAEKRAGKVSEVLREAGFQDLGLYLQKLANATGHHVSVA
;
A
#
# COMPACT_ATOMS: atom_id res chain seq x y z
N MET A 1 12.65 10.64 5.42
CA MET A 1 12.54 10.46 3.96
C MET A 1 12.58 8.96 3.67
N GLY A 2 11.67 8.42 2.86
CA GLY A 2 11.71 6.99 2.44
C GLY A 2 12.81 6.71 1.42
N THR A 3 12.97 5.45 1.04
CA THR A 3 13.85 5.05 -0.08
C THR A 3 13.02 4.75 -1.33
N VAL A 4 13.61 4.94 -2.51
CA VAL A 4 12.99 4.55 -3.78
C VAL A 4 14.00 3.72 -4.56
N ARG A 5 13.59 2.53 -4.99
CA ARG A 5 14.34 1.68 -5.90
C ARG A 5 13.54 1.51 -7.19
N GLU A 6 14.21 1.60 -8.32
CA GLU A 6 13.58 1.47 -9.64
C GLU A 6 14.18 0.28 -10.41
N ILE A 7 13.31 -0.55 -10.99
CA ILE A 7 13.66 -1.65 -11.89
C ILE A 7 13.10 -1.28 -13.26
N GLN A 8 13.96 -1.17 -14.27
CA GLN A 8 13.56 -0.64 -15.59
C GLN A 8 12.68 -1.60 -16.39
N ARG A 9 12.93 -2.91 -16.28
CA ARG A 9 12.21 -3.96 -17.02
C ARG A 9 11.78 -5.06 -16.06
N TRP A 10 10.77 -4.75 -15.25
CA TRP A 10 10.14 -5.75 -14.40
C TRP A 10 9.03 -6.45 -15.17
N ASN A 11 8.97 -7.77 -15.04
CA ASN A 11 7.96 -8.61 -15.69
C ASN A 11 6.99 -9.14 -14.65
N CYS A 12 5.70 -9.12 -14.99
CA CYS A 12 4.65 -9.72 -14.19
C CYS A 12 3.52 -10.24 -15.07
N ASP A 13 2.64 -11.05 -14.50
CA ASP A 13 1.36 -11.35 -15.12
C ASP A 13 0.32 -10.28 -14.75
N ILE A 14 -0.59 -9.94 -15.65
CA ILE A 14 -1.69 -9.00 -15.38
C ILE A 14 -2.46 -9.35 -14.09
N GLN A 15 -2.56 -10.63 -13.75
CA GLN A 15 -3.27 -11.12 -12.56
C GLN A 15 -2.54 -10.75 -11.26
N GLN A 16 -1.24 -10.49 -11.29
CA GLN A 16 -0.42 -10.09 -10.15
C GLN A 16 -0.55 -8.61 -9.77
N VAL A 17 -1.21 -7.79 -10.60
CA VAL A 17 -1.49 -6.39 -10.28
C VAL A 17 -2.70 -6.29 -9.36
N ASP A 18 -2.59 -5.66 -8.21
CA ASP A 18 -3.63 -5.60 -7.16
C ASP A 18 -4.56 -4.39 -7.29
N GLY A 19 -4.13 -3.34 -7.97
CA GLY A 19 -4.92 -2.13 -8.15
C GLY A 19 -4.29 -1.14 -9.11
N PHE A 20 -4.90 0.04 -9.22
CA PHE A 20 -4.41 1.14 -10.05
C PHE A 20 -4.59 2.50 -9.39
N SER A 21 -3.80 3.50 -9.83
CA SER A 21 -3.83 4.86 -9.28
C SER A 21 -4.98 5.71 -9.80
N ALA A 22 -5.40 5.51 -11.05
CA ALA A 22 -6.41 6.34 -11.70
C ALA A 22 -7.57 5.50 -12.25
N SER A 23 -8.79 5.97 -11.99
CA SER A 23 -10.01 5.40 -12.55
C SER A 23 -11.13 6.43 -12.62
N LYS A 24 -12.04 6.27 -13.58
CA LYS A 24 -13.31 7.00 -13.62
C LYS A 24 -14.29 6.52 -12.55
N SER A 25 -14.10 5.31 -12.02
CA SER A 25 -14.89 4.77 -10.91
C SER A 25 -14.36 5.26 -9.56
N GLU A 26 -15.25 5.48 -8.58
CA GLU A 26 -14.84 5.76 -7.21
C GLU A 26 -14.32 4.47 -6.53
N LEU A 27 -13.01 4.23 -6.62
CA LEU A 27 -12.36 2.98 -6.21
C LEU A 27 -12.62 2.58 -4.76
N ARG A 28 -12.86 3.54 -3.87
CA ARG A 28 -13.17 3.28 -2.45
C ARG A 28 -14.46 2.48 -2.25
N ARG A 29 -15.36 2.44 -3.24
CA ARG A 29 -16.62 1.68 -3.19
C ARG A 29 -16.45 0.19 -3.49
N PHE A 30 -15.26 -0.25 -3.90
CA PHE A 30 -15.00 -1.60 -4.37
C PHE A 30 -13.95 -2.28 -3.50
N LYS A 31 -14.21 -3.55 -3.16
CA LYS A 31 -13.24 -4.37 -2.42
C LYS A 31 -12.11 -4.91 -3.30
N SER A 32 -12.33 -4.97 -4.61
CA SER A 32 -11.38 -5.50 -5.59
C SER A 32 -11.66 -4.93 -6.99
N MET A 33 -10.70 -5.09 -7.90
CA MET A 33 -10.89 -4.77 -9.32
C MET A 33 -11.96 -5.66 -9.96
N ASP A 34 -12.03 -6.94 -9.58
CA ASP A 34 -13.07 -7.87 -10.04
C ASP A 34 -14.47 -7.34 -9.68
N ALA A 35 -14.68 -6.94 -8.43
CA ALA A 35 -15.96 -6.36 -7.98
C ALA A 35 -16.29 -5.04 -8.71
N MET A 36 -15.26 -4.28 -9.11
CA MET A 36 -15.46 -3.07 -9.90
C MET A 36 -15.99 -3.40 -11.30
N VAL A 37 -15.40 -4.37 -12.00
CA VAL A 37 -15.82 -4.68 -13.38
C VAL A 37 -17.14 -5.44 -13.44
N GLU A 38 -17.41 -6.31 -12.47
CA GLU A 38 -18.72 -6.99 -12.35
C GLU A 38 -19.86 -5.97 -12.17
N ARG A 39 -19.63 -4.89 -11.41
CA ARG A 39 -20.66 -3.88 -11.18
C ARG A 39 -20.75 -2.84 -12.30
N ASN A 40 -19.60 -2.31 -12.73
CA ASN A 40 -19.55 -1.10 -13.56
C ASN A 40 -19.21 -1.39 -15.03
N SER A 41 -18.86 -2.63 -15.40
CA SER A 41 -18.29 -2.92 -16.73
C SER A 41 -18.67 -4.31 -17.25
N GLN A 42 -19.87 -4.78 -16.89
CA GLN A 42 -20.36 -6.10 -17.30
C GLN A 42 -20.27 -6.37 -18.81
N PRO A 43 -20.56 -5.42 -19.72
CA PRO A 43 -20.43 -5.63 -21.17
C PRO A 43 -18.98 -5.88 -21.62
N MET A 44 -17.99 -5.45 -20.83
CA MET A 44 -16.57 -5.63 -21.14
C MET A 44 -16.06 -7.02 -20.74
N ILE A 45 -16.81 -7.75 -19.91
CA ILE A 45 -16.44 -9.08 -19.42
C ILE A 45 -17.42 -10.18 -19.87
N THR A 46 -18.42 -9.83 -20.70
CA THR A 46 -19.44 -10.76 -21.18
C THR A 46 -19.44 -10.80 -22.72
N PRO A 47 -19.34 -11.99 -23.34
CA PRO A 47 -19.00 -13.29 -22.73
C PRO A 47 -17.54 -13.32 -22.24
N VAL A 48 -17.23 -14.25 -21.34
CA VAL A 48 -15.85 -14.49 -20.87
C VAL A 48 -15.13 -15.36 -21.90
N THR A 49 -14.46 -14.74 -22.88
CA THR A 49 -13.76 -15.44 -23.98
C THR A 49 -12.42 -14.80 -24.32
N GLN A 50 -11.61 -15.53 -25.09
CA GLN A 50 -10.31 -15.06 -25.58
C GLN A 50 -10.46 -13.80 -26.46
N GLU A 51 -11.48 -13.73 -27.32
CA GLU A 51 -11.71 -12.58 -28.19
C GLU A 51 -12.04 -11.33 -27.37
N LYS A 52 -12.83 -11.48 -26.30
CA LYS A 52 -13.15 -10.38 -25.38
C LYS A 52 -11.93 -9.93 -24.58
N LEU A 53 -11.03 -10.85 -24.22
CA LEU A 53 -9.74 -10.50 -23.62
C LEU A 53 -8.92 -9.62 -24.58
N GLU A 54 -8.76 -10.06 -25.82
CA GLU A 54 -8.01 -9.34 -26.85
C GLU A 54 -8.62 -7.98 -27.21
N GLU A 55 -9.95 -7.87 -27.20
CA GLU A 55 -10.65 -6.58 -27.34
C GLU A 55 -10.24 -5.60 -26.22
N ASN A 56 -10.25 -6.06 -24.96
CA ASN A 56 -9.86 -5.20 -23.84
C ASN A 56 -8.37 -4.83 -23.87
N LEU A 57 -7.49 -5.78 -24.21
CA LEU A 57 -6.04 -5.55 -24.26
C LEU A 57 -5.63 -4.59 -25.39
N ARG A 58 -6.42 -4.48 -26.47
CA ARG A 58 -6.18 -3.53 -27.57
C ARG A 58 -6.54 -2.08 -27.22
N TRP A 59 -7.10 -1.82 -26.04
CA TRP A 59 -7.46 -0.46 -25.64
C TRP A 59 -6.21 0.41 -25.47
N ASP A 60 -6.13 1.50 -26.22
CA ASP A 60 -4.93 2.33 -26.33
C ASP A 60 -4.52 2.99 -25.01
N GLU A 61 -5.46 3.21 -24.09
CA GLU A 61 -5.18 3.81 -22.80
C GLU A 61 -4.62 2.82 -21.77
N ILE A 62 -4.50 1.54 -22.09
CA ILE A 62 -3.66 0.61 -21.33
C ILE A 62 -2.21 0.87 -21.74
N ARG A 63 -1.66 1.98 -21.26
CA ARG A 63 -0.39 2.50 -21.76
C ARG A 63 0.77 1.61 -21.38
N ILE A 64 0.69 0.85 -20.29
CA ILE A 64 1.71 -0.17 -19.96
C ILE A 64 1.90 -1.23 -21.07
N ILE A 65 0.91 -1.41 -21.96
CA ILE A 65 1.00 -2.28 -23.14
C ILE A 65 1.25 -1.46 -24.40
N SER A 66 0.56 -0.33 -24.56
CA SER A 66 0.57 0.43 -25.82
C SER A 66 1.70 1.46 -25.95
N ARG A 67 2.35 1.88 -24.85
CA ARG A 67 3.38 2.95 -24.79
C ARG A 67 4.38 2.76 -23.63
N GLU A 68 5.68 2.73 -23.94
CA GLU A 68 6.72 2.35 -22.97
C GLU A 68 6.97 3.34 -21.79
N ASP A 69 6.54 4.60 -21.88
CA ASP A 69 7.02 5.67 -20.98
C ASP A 69 5.97 6.27 -20.01
N HIS A 70 4.69 5.94 -20.16
CA HIS A 70 3.62 6.59 -19.40
C HIS A 70 3.26 5.87 -18.09
N ASP A 71 2.76 4.64 -18.19
CA ASP A 71 2.33 3.86 -17.03
C ASP A 71 3.53 3.11 -16.44
N TYR A 72 3.48 2.83 -15.13
CA TYR A 72 4.52 2.07 -14.44
C TYR A 72 3.94 1.34 -13.24
N PHE A 73 4.66 0.37 -12.69
CA PHE A 73 4.25 -0.35 -11.50
C PHE A 73 4.81 0.29 -10.23
N SER A 74 4.11 0.17 -9.11
CA SER A 74 4.63 0.56 -7.82
C SER A 74 4.15 -0.30 -6.67
N THR A 75 5.02 -0.47 -5.68
CA THR A 75 4.73 -1.11 -4.41
C THR A 75 5.33 -0.30 -3.28
N TRP A 76 4.63 -0.29 -2.16
CA TRP A 76 5.13 0.23 -0.89
C TRP A 76 5.43 -0.95 0.02
N GLU A 77 6.62 -1.01 0.61
CA GLU A 77 7.08 -2.17 1.40
C GLU A 77 6.14 -2.54 2.56
N TRP A 78 5.45 -1.56 3.14
CA TRP A 78 4.48 -1.78 4.22
C TRP A 78 3.10 -2.23 3.72
N ASP A 79 2.84 -2.22 2.42
CA ASP A 79 1.58 -2.67 1.79
C ASP A 79 1.80 -4.01 1.05
N GLY A 80 2.92 -4.15 0.35
CA GLY A 80 3.31 -5.37 -0.37
C GLY A 80 2.57 -5.62 -1.68
N ARG A 81 1.40 -5.00 -1.87
CA ARG A 81 0.61 -5.06 -3.12
C ARG A 81 1.28 -4.32 -4.28
N VAL A 82 1.01 -4.77 -5.51
CA VAL A 82 1.48 -4.16 -6.76
C VAL A 82 0.38 -3.30 -7.37
N PHE A 83 0.67 -2.02 -7.60
CA PHE A 83 -0.25 -1.09 -8.24
C PHE A 83 0.25 -0.69 -9.61
N LEU A 84 -0.66 -0.65 -10.59
CA LEU A 84 -0.43 0.02 -11.85
C LEU A 84 -0.66 1.53 -11.67
N ILE A 85 0.40 2.31 -11.79
CA ILE A 85 0.31 3.76 -11.82
C ILE A 85 -0.01 4.19 -13.24
N ASN A 86 -1.30 4.36 -13.51
CA ASN A 86 -1.86 4.69 -14.81
C ASN A 86 -2.48 6.08 -14.84
N SER A 87 -2.72 6.59 -16.05
CA SER A 87 -3.55 7.77 -16.31
C SER A 87 -4.87 7.49 -17.04
N GLY A 88 -5.09 6.25 -17.51
CA GLY A 88 -6.31 5.84 -18.23
C GLY A 88 -6.44 4.32 -18.33
N GLY A 89 -7.46 3.82 -19.05
CA GLY A 89 -7.60 2.40 -19.36
C GLY A 89 -7.96 1.45 -18.21
N SER A 90 -8.23 1.96 -16.99
CA SER A 90 -8.40 1.11 -15.80
C SER A 90 -9.54 0.07 -15.91
N HIS A 91 -10.63 0.41 -16.61
CA HIS A 91 -11.77 -0.49 -16.82
C HIS A 91 -11.41 -1.65 -17.76
N HIS A 92 -10.74 -1.34 -18.89
CA HIS A 92 -10.26 -2.35 -19.83
C HIS A 92 -9.17 -3.22 -19.20
N PHE A 93 -8.23 -2.63 -18.44
CA PHE A 93 -7.22 -3.38 -17.70
C PHE A 93 -7.85 -4.36 -16.70
N ALA A 94 -8.79 -3.88 -15.88
CA ALA A 94 -9.48 -4.73 -14.92
C ALA A 94 -10.31 -5.83 -15.59
N ALA A 95 -10.96 -5.53 -16.72
CA ALA A 95 -11.73 -6.49 -17.50
C ALA A 95 -10.83 -7.57 -18.12
N ALA A 96 -9.69 -7.16 -18.69
CA ALA A 96 -8.68 -8.09 -19.21
C ALA A 96 -8.15 -9.01 -18.10
N LYS A 97 -7.77 -8.46 -16.94
CA LYS A 97 -7.37 -9.26 -15.77
C LYS A 97 -8.46 -10.26 -15.37
N TYR A 98 -9.71 -9.79 -15.29
CA TYR A 98 -10.86 -10.60 -14.88
C TYR A 98 -11.09 -11.80 -15.80
N ILE A 99 -11.02 -11.57 -17.13
CA ILE A 99 -11.21 -12.61 -18.14
C ILE A 99 -10.02 -13.56 -18.14
N ALA A 100 -8.79 -13.04 -18.23
CA ALA A 100 -7.55 -13.84 -18.26
C ALA A 100 -7.50 -14.86 -17.11
N LYS A 101 -7.84 -14.42 -15.89
CA LYS A 101 -7.95 -15.29 -14.71
C LYS A 101 -8.97 -16.41 -14.86
N ARG A 102 -10.11 -16.16 -15.50
CA ARG A 102 -11.21 -17.13 -15.64
C ARG A 102 -10.99 -18.13 -16.76
N ILE A 103 -10.31 -17.73 -17.83
CA ILE A 103 -9.96 -18.64 -18.93
C ILE A 103 -8.59 -19.30 -18.75
N GLY A 104 -7.86 -18.94 -17.68
CA GLY A 104 -6.57 -19.54 -17.33
C GLY A 104 -5.42 -19.12 -18.27
N VAL A 105 -5.50 -17.92 -18.84
CA VAL A 105 -4.49 -17.40 -19.78
C VAL A 105 -3.59 -16.40 -19.07
N ASN A 106 -2.27 -16.55 -19.26
CA ASN A 106 -1.29 -15.58 -18.79
C ASN A 106 -1.18 -14.42 -19.79
N VAL A 107 -1.14 -13.21 -19.26
CA VAL A 107 -0.92 -11.98 -20.02
C VAL A 107 0.32 -11.29 -19.43
N PRO A 108 1.50 -11.51 -20.01
CA PRO A 108 2.73 -10.92 -19.50
C PRO A 108 2.73 -9.40 -19.74
N LEU A 109 3.13 -8.67 -18.72
CA LEU A 109 3.35 -7.24 -18.76
C LEU A 109 4.82 -6.95 -18.44
N THR A 110 5.36 -5.93 -19.08
CA THR A 110 6.71 -5.44 -18.81
C THR A 110 6.66 -3.94 -18.62
N GLY A 111 7.38 -3.43 -17.62
CA GLY A 111 7.53 -1.99 -17.46
C GLY A 111 8.42 -1.61 -16.31
N ARG A 112 8.53 -0.29 -16.10
CA ARG A 112 9.24 0.26 -14.94
C ARG A 112 8.50 -0.11 -13.66
N TYR A 113 9.24 -0.45 -12.62
CA TYR A 113 8.68 -0.80 -11.32
C TYR A 113 9.41 -0.05 -10.21
N LYS A 114 8.65 0.73 -9.42
CA LYS A 114 9.16 1.50 -8.29
C LYS A 114 8.78 0.84 -6.97
N VAL A 115 9.79 0.56 -6.15
CA VAL A 115 9.60 0.06 -4.79
C VAL A 115 9.92 1.18 -3.82
N TYR A 116 8.90 1.60 -3.07
CA TYR A 116 9.00 2.61 -2.02
C TYR A 116 9.25 1.93 -0.68
N GLY A 117 10.41 2.19 -0.10
CA GLY A 117 10.87 1.48 1.09
C GLY A 117 11.09 2.35 2.32
N ILE A 118 11.41 1.66 3.41
CA ILE A 118 11.70 2.28 4.70
C ILE A 118 13.19 2.66 4.75
N ASN A 119 13.47 3.93 5.00
CA ASN A 119 14.84 4.37 5.23
C ASN A 119 15.33 3.93 6.61
N GLN A 120 16.29 3.00 6.63
CA GLN A 120 16.83 2.42 7.86
C GLN A 120 17.50 3.44 8.78
N VAL A 121 18.20 4.43 8.22
CA VAL A 121 18.85 5.49 9.01
C VAL A 121 17.80 6.37 9.69
N ALA A 122 16.76 6.77 8.96
CA ALA A 122 15.65 7.54 9.52
C ALA A 122 14.90 6.73 10.60
N LEU A 123 14.64 5.44 10.35
CA LEU A 123 14.01 4.56 11.33
C LEU A 123 14.87 4.38 12.59
N ALA A 124 16.18 4.19 12.44
CA ALA A 124 17.10 4.09 13.57
C ALA A 124 17.09 5.37 14.43
N SER A 125 17.09 6.55 13.80
CA SER A 125 16.95 7.81 14.51
C SER A 125 15.63 7.91 15.26
N LEU A 126 14.49 7.59 14.61
CA LEU A 126 13.18 7.61 15.25
C LEU A 126 13.13 6.67 16.46
N ARG A 127 13.68 5.46 16.35
CA ARG A 127 13.68 4.48 17.45
C ARG A 127 14.64 4.83 18.58
N ARG A 128 15.70 5.58 18.29
CA ARG A 128 16.59 6.13 19.31
C ARG A 128 15.84 7.18 20.15
N ASP A 129 15.08 8.04 19.49
CA ASP A 129 14.51 9.24 20.13
C ASP A 129 13.10 9.00 20.69
N PHE A 130 12.36 8.01 20.16
CA PHE A 130 10.97 7.74 20.50
C PHE A 130 10.68 6.27 20.76
N ASP A 131 9.76 6.01 21.69
CA ASP A 131 8.95 4.79 21.70
C ASP A 131 7.73 5.03 20.82
N MET A 132 7.38 4.05 19.97
CA MET A 132 6.37 4.22 18.92
C MET A 132 5.32 3.12 18.96
N PHE A 133 4.05 3.50 19.01
CA PHE A 133 2.93 2.57 19.15
C PHE A 133 1.84 2.80 18.11
N VAL A 134 1.14 1.73 17.74
CA VAL A 134 -0.03 1.80 16.86
C VAL A 134 -1.31 1.96 17.67
N PHE A 135 -2.18 2.87 17.24
CA PHE A 135 -3.51 3.10 17.77
C PHE A 135 -4.57 2.93 16.67
N SER A 136 -5.70 2.32 17.00
CA SER A 136 -6.88 2.34 16.14
C SER A 136 -7.50 3.74 16.09
N TRP A 137 -7.93 4.14 14.91
CA TRP A 137 -8.63 5.39 14.69
C TRP A 137 -10.07 5.28 15.16
N HIS A 138 -10.33 5.76 16.38
CA HIS A 138 -11.67 6.02 16.84
C HIS A 138 -11.71 7.36 17.56
N CYS A 139 -12.52 8.31 17.07
CA CYS A 139 -12.51 9.70 17.53
C CYS A 139 -12.61 9.81 19.06
N LYS A 140 -13.42 8.95 19.71
CA LYS A 140 -13.54 8.92 21.16
C LYS A 140 -12.23 8.51 21.85
N GLN A 141 -11.59 7.43 21.39
CA GLN A 141 -10.34 6.93 21.97
C GLN A 141 -9.19 7.94 21.80
N GLN A 142 -9.13 8.61 20.65
CA GLN A 142 -8.14 9.66 20.41
C GLN A 142 -8.33 10.83 21.36
N MET A 143 -9.56 11.30 21.56
CA MET A 143 -9.87 12.38 22.50
C MET A 143 -9.55 12.00 23.95
N ASP A 144 -9.92 10.78 24.35
CA ASP A 144 -9.65 10.27 25.70
C ASP A 144 -8.13 10.16 25.94
N PHE A 145 -7.37 9.66 24.96
CA PHE A 145 -5.91 9.63 25.02
C PHE A 145 -5.30 11.03 25.10
N HIS A 146 -5.74 11.96 24.25
CA HIS A 146 -5.24 13.35 24.27
C HIS A 146 -5.48 14.01 25.62
N ARG A 147 -6.68 13.85 26.20
CA ARG A 147 -7.02 14.38 27.53
C ARG A 147 -6.17 13.75 28.63
N ALA A 148 -5.92 12.43 28.55
CA ALA A 148 -5.05 11.74 29.49
C ALA A 148 -3.62 12.28 29.44
N MET A 149 -3.06 12.46 28.24
CA MET A 149 -1.72 13.01 28.04
C MET A 149 -1.62 14.47 28.53
N GLN A 150 -2.65 15.29 28.28
CA GLN A 150 -2.72 16.66 28.81
C GLN A 150 -2.77 16.69 30.34
N ARG A 151 -3.64 15.89 30.96
CA ARG A 151 -3.78 15.85 32.43
C ARG A 151 -2.52 15.30 33.10
N PHE A 152 -1.86 14.34 32.47
CA PHE A 152 -0.60 13.78 32.94
C PHE A 152 0.60 14.64 32.54
N GLU A 153 0.41 15.67 31.72
CA GLU A 153 1.40 16.56 31.12
C GLU A 153 2.57 15.79 30.46
N ALA A 154 2.25 14.71 29.75
CA ALA A 154 3.22 13.94 28.97
C ALA A 154 3.28 14.43 27.53
N THR A 155 4.48 14.57 27.00
CA THR A 155 4.69 15.00 25.61
C THR A 155 4.48 13.83 24.66
N TYR A 156 3.81 14.06 23.54
CA TYR A 156 3.67 13.05 22.49
C TYR A 156 3.44 13.68 21.12
N TYR A 157 3.72 12.91 20.08
CA TYR A 157 3.30 13.21 18.71
C TYR A 157 2.32 12.17 18.21
N TRP A 158 1.45 12.60 17.30
CA TRP A 158 0.43 11.78 16.67
C TRP A 158 0.56 11.91 15.15
N LYS A 159 0.50 10.79 14.43
CA LYS A 159 0.48 10.81 12.97
C LYS A 159 -0.37 9.69 12.39
N ASP A 160 -1.29 10.03 11.50
CA ASP A 160 -2.09 9.05 10.77
C ASP A 160 -1.18 8.15 9.92
N LEU A 161 -1.44 6.84 9.96
CA LEU A 161 -0.70 5.88 9.15
C LEU A 161 -1.15 5.94 7.68
N PRO A 162 -0.23 5.67 6.73
CA PRO A 162 -0.57 5.64 5.31
C PRO A 162 -1.48 4.44 5.00
N ARG A 163 -2.03 4.42 3.78
CA ARG A 163 -2.70 3.22 3.24
C ARG A 163 -1.77 1.99 3.34
N PRO A 164 -2.32 0.80 3.64
CA PRO A 164 -3.75 0.50 3.84
C PRO A 164 -4.31 0.84 5.23
N TYR A 165 -3.48 1.34 6.16
CA TYR A 165 -3.81 1.56 7.58
C TYR A 165 -4.45 2.92 7.87
N THR A 166 -5.34 3.41 6.99
CA THR A 166 -5.91 4.77 7.12
C THR A 166 -6.84 4.96 8.31
N ASP A 167 -7.24 3.87 8.96
CA ASP A 167 -8.00 3.81 10.20
C ASP A 167 -7.09 3.58 11.41
N GLN A 168 -5.81 3.92 11.31
CA GLN A 168 -4.84 3.77 12.39
C GLN A 168 -3.91 4.99 12.46
N ALA A 169 -3.27 5.15 13.60
CA ALA A 169 -2.30 6.20 13.85
C ALA A 169 -1.08 5.68 14.61
N ALA A 170 0.03 6.37 14.43
CA ALA A 170 1.24 6.22 15.21
C ALA A 170 1.28 7.26 16.33
N ILE A 171 1.55 6.79 17.54
CA ILE A 171 1.95 7.61 18.68
C ILE A 171 3.47 7.57 18.80
N PHE A 172 4.09 8.72 19.02
CA PHE A 172 5.51 8.83 19.32
C PHE A 172 5.68 9.46 20.70
N LEU A 173 6.36 8.74 21.59
CA LEU A 173 6.63 9.16 22.97
C LEU A 173 8.13 9.45 23.10
N PRO A 174 8.54 10.71 23.34
CA PRO A 174 9.95 11.07 23.45
C PRO A 174 10.62 10.35 24.63
N LYS A 175 11.68 9.58 24.35
CA LYS A 175 12.41 8.81 25.38
C LYS A 175 13.14 9.68 26.40
N ALA A 176 13.48 10.91 26.01
CA ALA A 176 14.14 11.88 26.88
C ALA A 176 13.21 12.47 27.96
N GLU A 177 11.89 12.31 27.82
CA GLU A 177 10.88 12.91 28.70
C GLU A 177 10.32 11.84 29.66
N LYS A 178 10.49 12.05 30.97
CA LYS A 178 10.21 11.02 31.99
C LYS A 178 8.74 10.56 32.01
N ARG A 179 7.78 11.46 31.80
CA ARG A 179 6.35 11.14 31.82
C ARG A 179 5.94 10.38 30.55
N ALA A 180 6.42 10.77 29.37
CA ALA A 180 6.29 9.98 28.15
C ALA A 180 6.90 8.57 28.29
N GLY A 181 8.03 8.44 29.00
CA GLY A 181 8.60 7.15 29.37
C GLY A 181 7.63 6.27 30.17
N LYS A 182 7.00 6.82 31.21
CA LYS A 182 5.96 6.09 31.98
C LYS A 182 4.76 5.70 31.13
N VAL A 183 4.32 6.57 30.22
CA VAL A 183 3.23 6.22 29.28
C VAL A 183 3.66 5.06 28.38
N SER A 184 4.92 5.04 27.94
CA SER A 184 5.47 3.96 27.10
C SER A 184 5.49 2.62 27.84
N GLU A 185 5.82 2.61 29.13
CA GLU A 185 5.74 1.43 30.00
C GLU A 185 4.31 0.90 30.07
N VAL A 186 3.34 1.78 30.36
CA VAL A 186 1.92 1.42 30.44
C VAL A 186 1.41 0.83 29.11
N LEU A 187 1.75 1.45 27.97
CA LEU A 187 1.31 0.94 26.66
C LEU A 187 1.95 -0.41 26.34
N ARG A 188 3.21 -0.63 26.73
CA ARG A 188 3.89 -1.91 26.55
C ARG A 188 3.26 -3.01 27.42
N GLU A 189 2.99 -2.72 28.69
CA GLU A 189 2.30 -3.64 29.61
C GLU A 189 0.89 -3.98 29.13
N ALA A 190 0.19 -3.00 28.54
CA ALA A 190 -1.12 -3.20 27.92
C ALA A 190 -1.09 -3.91 26.56
N GLY A 191 0.11 -4.28 26.06
CA GLY A 191 0.27 -5.06 24.83
C GLY A 191 0.05 -4.28 23.53
N PHE A 192 0.19 -2.96 23.53
CA PHE A 192 0.11 -2.17 22.30
C PHE A 192 1.23 -2.55 21.32
N GLN A 193 0.91 -2.56 20.03
CA GLN A 193 1.86 -2.93 18.99
C GLN A 193 3.00 -1.90 18.88
N ASP A 194 4.24 -2.37 19.05
CA ASP A 194 5.45 -1.59 18.81
C ASP A 194 5.64 -1.36 17.30
N LEU A 195 5.36 -0.14 16.86
CA LEU A 195 5.50 0.25 15.47
C LEU A 195 6.98 0.26 15.04
N GLY A 196 7.89 0.64 15.93
CA GLY A 196 9.32 0.70 15.62
C GLY A 196 9.92 -0.68 15.34
N LEU A 197 9.55 -1.67 16.16
CA LEU A 197 9.95 -3.05 15.96
C LEU A 197 9.34 -3.62 14.68
N TYR A 198 8.07 -3.33 14.41
CA TYR A 198 7.40 -3.75 13.19
C TYR A 198 8.10 -3.19 11.93
N LEU A 199 8.33 -1.88 11.88
CA LEU A 199 9.03 -1.23 10.76
C LEU A 199 10.46 -1.74 10.60
N GLN A 200 11.16 -2.08 11.69
CA GLN A 200 12.49 -2.68 11.62
C GLN A 200 12.45 -4.06 10.96
N LYS A 201 11.49 -4.90 11.35
CA LYS A 201 11.31 -6.23 10.75
C LYS A 201 11.03 -6.12 9.25
N LEU A 202 10.16 -5.19 8.85
CA LEU A 202 9.89 -4.91 7.43
C LEU A 202 11.17 -4.48 6.70
N ALA A 203 11.88 -3.48 7.22
CA ALA A 203 13.09 -2.96 6.58
C ALA A 203 14.22 -4.02 6.44
N ASN A 204 14.26 -5.02 7.34
CA ASN A 204 15.21 -6.13 7.27
C ASN A 204 14.78 -7.24 6.30
N ALA A 205 13.47 -7.52 6.20
CA ALA A 205 12.93 -8.53 5.30
C ALA A 205 13.16 -8.16 3.83
N THR A 206 13.05 -6.88 3.49
CA THR A 206 13.24 -6.42 2.11
C THR A 206 14.69 -6.50 1.61
N GLY A 207 15.66 -6.60 2.53
CA GLY A 207 17.06 -6.87 2.20
C GLY A 207 17.32 -8.26 1.59
N HIS A 208 16.39 -9.21 1.73
CA HIS A 208 16.54 -10.60 1.29
C HIS A 208 15.68 -10.97 0.05
N HIS A 209 14.75 -10.13 -0.38
CA HIS A 209 13.85 -10.43 -1.53
C HIS A 209 14.45 -10.08 -2.91
N VAL A 210 15.79 -10.01 -3.01
CA VAL A 210 16.49 -9.73 -4.26
C VAL A 210 17.37 -10.91 -4.66
N SER A 211 16.74 -12.06 -4.86
CA SER A 211 17.22 -13.02 -5.84
C SER A 211 16.05 -13.34 -6.78
N VAL A 212 16.01 -12.63 -7.91
CA VAL A 212 15.17 -13.03 -9.04
C VAL A 212 16.12 -13.81 -9.95
N ALA A 213 15.84 -15.10 -10.10
CA ALA A 213 16.32 -15.91 -11.22
C ALA A 213 15.58 -15.50 -12.50
#